data_AF-A0A2N2SK55-F1
#
_entry.id   AF-A0A2N2SK55-F1
#
_cell.length_a   1.000
_cell.length_b   1.000
_cell.length_c   1.000
_cell.angle_alpha   90.00
_cell.angle_beta   90.00
_cell.angle_gamma   90.00
#
_symmetry.space_group_name_H-M   'P 1'
#
loop_
_entity.id
_entity.type
_entity.pdbx_description
1 polymer ?
#
loop_
_entity_poly.entity_id
_entity_poly.type
_entity_poly.pdbx_seq_one_letter_code
_entity_poly.pdbx_strand_id
1 'polypeptide(L)'
;MRCRRPQPAPLALMLAAMIVVPVASQAQEKTLGTVVITGSRVEVSPFDVPYSVEGVQLNENGTEGLRVNVSEVLSGVPGVVVQNRQNYAQDLQISVRGFGARAAFG
;
A
#
# COMPACT_ATOMS: atom_id res chain seq x y z
N MET A 1 -37.08 -38.17 -56.20
CA MET A 1 -35.61 -38.16 -56.04
C MET A 1 -35.24 -37.41 -54.76
N ARG A 2 -34.90 -38.13 -53.69
CA ARG A 2 -34.34 -37.56 -52.45
C ARG A 2 -32.89 -38.05 -52.35
N CYS A 3 -31.93 -37.16 -52.61
CA CYS A 3 -30.51 -37.47 -52.42
C CYS A 3 -30.14 -37.29 -50.94
N ARG A 4 -29.83 -38.39 -50.27
CA ARG A 4 -29.36 -38.47 -48.89
C ARG A 4 -27.84 -38.23 -48.91
N ARG A 5 -27.37 -37.08 -48.40
CA ARG A 5 -25.93 -36.82 -48.21
C ARG A 5 -25.41 -37.64 -47.01
N PRO A 6 -24.20 -38.23 -47.07
CA PRO A 6 -23.61 -38.91 -45.93
C PRO A 6 -23.11 -37.88 -44.91
N GLN A 7 -23.45 -38.08 -43.64
CA GLN A 7 -22.94 -37.28 -42.52
C GLN A 7 -21.63 -37.91 -42.01
N PRO A 8 -20.52 -37.16 -41.87
CA PRO A 8 -19.34 -37.65 -41.16
C PRO A 8 -19.57 -37.55 -39.65
N ALA A 9 -19.93 -38.66 -39.02
CA ALA A 9 -19.82 -38.88 -37.58
C ALA A 9 -18.46 -39.54 -37.28
N PRO A 10 -17.98 -39.65 -36.03
CA PRO A 10 -18.07 -38.79 -34.84
C PRO A 10 -16.65 -38.46 -34.30
N LEU A 11 -15.61 -38.67 -35.13
CA LEU A 11 -14.20 -38.66 -34.72
C LEU A 11 -13.64 -37.24 -34.48
N ALA A 12 -14.19 -36.24 -35.19
CA ALA A 12 -13.85 -34.83 -34.97
C ALA A 12 -14.32 -34.31 -33.60
N LEU A 13 -15.31 -34.96 -32.98
CA LEU A 13 -15.83 -34.55 -31.67
C LEU A 13 -14.93 -35.03 -30.51
N MET A 14 -14.16 -36.12 -30.69
CA MET A 14 -13.24 -36.60 -29.66
C MET A 14 -11.94 -35.80 -29.57
N LEU A 15 -11.48 -35.16 -30.66
CA LEU A 15 -10.26 -34.35 -30.63
C LEU A 15 -10.48 -32.96 -29.99
N ALA A 16 -11.73 -32.47 -29.95
CA ALA A 16 -12.07 -31.18 -29.36
C ALA A 16 -12.13 -31.20 -27.82
N ALA A 17 -12.19 -32.38 -27.19
CA ALA A 17 -12.33 -32.50 -25.75
C ALA A 17 -11.00 -32.42 -24.97
N MET A 18 -9.85 -32.42 -25.65
CA MET A 18 -8.53 -32.43 -24.97
C MET A 18 -7.85 -31.07 -24.81
N ILE A 19 -8.43 -29.97 -25.31
CA ILE A 19 -7.66 -28.70 -25.44
C ILE A 19 -7.90 -27.68 -24.32
N VAL A 20 -8.90 -27.84 -23.44
CA VAL A 20 -9.17 -26.76 -22.45
C VAL A 20 -9.45 -27.33 -21.05
N VAL A 21 -8.39 -27.76 -20.37
CA VAL A 21 -8.37 -27.73 -18.90
C VAL A 21 -7.64 -26.44 -18.51
N PRO A 22 -8.35 -25.36 -18.10
CA PRO A 22 -7.67 -24.24 -17.47
C PRO A 22 -7.25 -24.73 -16.08
N VAL A 23 -5.95 -24.96 -15.89
CA VAL A 23 -5.38 -25.02 -14.55
C VAL A 23 -5.51 -23.63 -13.97
N ALA A 24 -6.59 -23.40 -13.21
CA ALA A 24 -6.73 -22.23 -12.37
C ALA A 24 -5.75 -22.40 -11.20
N SER A 25 -4.56 -21.80 -11.33
CA SER A 25 -3.65 -21.65 -10.20
C SER A 25 -4.27 -20.63 -9.24
N GLN A 26 -4.97 -21.12 -8.23
CA GLN A 26 -5.46 -20.30 -7.12
C GLN A 26 -4.24 -19.93 -6.26
N ALA A 27 -3.61 -18.81 -6.58
CA ALA A 27 -2.64 -18.19 -5.69
C ALA A 27 -3.39 -17.75 -4.42
N GLN A 28 -3.29 -18.54 -3.36
CA GLN A 28 -3.85 -18.17 -2.07
C GLN A 28 -3.08 -16.95 -1.55
N GLU A 29 -3.69 -15.78 -1.62
CA GLU A 29 -3.10 -14.54 -1.15
C GLU A 29 -2.95 -14.63 0.37
N LYS A 30 -1.71 -14.86 0.83
CA LYS A 30 -1.42 -14.99 2.26
C LYS A 30 -1.34 -13.59 2.85
N THR A 31 -2.43 -13.14 3.47
CA THR A 31 -2.44 -11.90 4.23
C THR A 31 -1.54 -12.08 5.46
N LEU A 32 -0.47 -11.29 5.52
CA LEU A 32 0.42 -11.26 6.67
C LEU A 32 -0.19 -10.36 7.75
N GLY A 33 0.10 -10.67 9.01
CA GLY A 33 -0.22 -9.75 10.11
C GLY A 33 0.58 -8.46 9.97
N THR A 34 -0.03 -7.33 10.32
CA THR A 34 0.65 -6.04 10.36
C THR A 34 1.70 -6.05 11.47
N VAL A 35 2.91 -5.58 11.16
CA VAL A 35 3.98 -5.39 12.16
C VAL A 35 4.08 -3.91 12.48
N VAL A 36 3.89 -3.56 13.76
CA VAL A 36 3.99 -2.18 14.22
C VAL A 36 5.40 -1.92 14.75
N ILE A 37 6.12 -0.98 14.13
CA ILE A 37 7.46 -0.56 14.56
C ILE A 37 7.32 0.80 15.26
N THR A 38 7.71 0.87 16.53
CA THR A 38 7.77 2.13 17.30
C THR A 38 9.17 2.33 17.87
N GLY A 39 9.37 3.40 18.65
CA GLY A 39 10.63 3.66 19.34
C GLY A 39 10.92 2.75 20.53
N SER A 40 10.00 1.86 20.94
CA SER A 40 10.22 0.89 22.02
C SER A 40 10.89 -0.38 21.51
N ARG A 41 11.53 -1.12 22.43
CA ARG A 41 12.16 -2.43 22.12
C ARG A 41 11.14 -3.58 21.97
N VAL A 42 9.93 -3.37 22.45
CA VAL A 42 8.83 -4.34 22.45
C VAL A 42 7.57 -3.62 22.02
N GLU A 43 6.65 -4.31 21.35
CA GLU A 43 5.33 -3.77 21.03
C GLU A 43 4.58 -3.44 22.31
N VAL A 44 4.17 -2.17 22.45
CA VAL A 44 3.46 -1.64 23.61
C VAL A 44 2.40 -0.68 23.11
N SER A 45 1.24 -0.69 23.77
CA SER A 45 0.16 0.25 23.50
C SER A 45 0.63 1.71 23.67
N PRO A 46 0.22 2.64 22.80
CA PRO A 46 0.52 4.07 22.94
C PRO A 46 0.07 4.69 24.27
N PHE A 47 -0.90 4.08 24.97
CA PHE A 47 -1.38 4.55 26.28
C PHE A 47 -0.53 4.08 27.46
N ASP A 48 0.29 3.05 27.26
CA ASP A 48 1.09 2.42 28.31
C ASP A 48 2.55 2.92 28.33
N VAL A 49 2.89 3.89 27.47
CA VAL A 49 4.25 4.44 27.36
C VAL A 49 4.36 5.80 28.06
N PRO A 50 5.49 6.11 28.72
CA PRO A 50 5.69 7.37 29.44
C PRO A 50 6.09 8.54 28.51
N TYR A 51 5.76 8.47 27.22
CA TYR A 51 6.12 9.48 26.21
C TYR A 51 4.98 9.65 25.21
N SER A 52 4.96 10.80 24.52
CA SER A 52 3.92 11.10 23.54
C SER A 52 4.13 10.32 22.24
N VAL A 53 3.06 9.69 21.74
CA VAL A 53 3.03 8.99 20.46
C VAL A 53 1.86 9.53 19.65
N GLU A 54 2.13 9.96 18.43
CA GLU A 54 1.11 10.40 17.49
C GLU A 54 1.28 9.62 16.19
N GLY A 55 0.17 9.09 15.65
CA GLY A 55 0.16 8.35 14.40
C GLY A 55 -0.83 8.98 13.41
N VAL A 56 -0.34 9.44 12.27
CA VAL A 56 -1.20 9.98 11.21
C VAL A 56 -1.51 8.87 10.21
N GLN A 57 -2.78 8.50 10.13
CA GLN A 57 -3.24 7.49 9.19
C GLN A 57 -3.38 8.13 7.80
N LEU A 58 -2.84 7.42 6.82
CA LEU A 58 -2.78 7.80 5.41
C LEU A 58 -3.88 7.07 4.62
N ASN A 59 -5.06 6.92 5.21
CA ASN A 59 -6.20 6.22 4.62
C ASN A 59 -6.77 6.97 3.40
N GLU A 60 -7.47 6.22 2.56
CA GLU A 60 -8.04 6.64 1.27
C GLU A 60 -9.06 7.78 1.41
N ASN A 61 -9.70 7.87 2.58
CA ASN A 61 -10.69 8.88 2.93
C ASN A 61 -10.12 10.02 3.81
N GLY A 62 -8.83 9.99 4.14
CA GLY A 62 -8.21 10.88 5.12
C GLY A 62 -7.18 11.82 4.51
N THR A 63 -7.48 13.12 4.56
CA THR A 63 -6.71 14.28 4.06
C THR A 63 -6.87 14.52 2.56
N GLU A 64 -7.71 15.51 2.22
CA GLU A 64 -7.85 16.02 0.85
C GLU A 64 -6.54 16.69 0.40
N GLY A 65 -5.97 16.23 -0.72
CA GLY A 65 -4.75 16.82 -1.28
C GLY A 65 -3.93 15.86 -2.14
N LEU A 66 -2.99 16.40 -2.91
CA LEU A 66 -2.07 15.63 -3.76
C LEU A 66 -1.05 14.80 -2.96
N ARG A 67 -0.86 15.10 -1.66
CA ARG A 67 0.03 14.37 -0.73
C ARG A 67 1.46 14.27 -1.28
N VAL A 68 1.93 15.34 -1.89
CA VAL A 68 3.26 15.43 -2.50
C VAL A 68 4.32 15.56 -1.41
N ASN A 69 3.99 16.25 -0.33
CA ASN A 69 4.90 16.52 0.78
C ASN A 69 4.31 16.06 2.10
N VAL A 70 5.18 15.55 2.97
CA VAL A 70 4.83 15.17 4.35
C VAL A 70 4.34 16.38 5.16
N SER A 71 4.74 17.60 4.79
CA SER A 71 4.26 18.85 5.38
C SER A 71 2.75 19.05 5.30
N GLU A 72 2.12 18.48 4.27
CA GLU A 72 0.67 18.58 4.08
C GLU A 72 -0.07 17.76 5.14
N VAL A 73 0.43 16.56 5.41
CA VAL A 73 -0.18 15.59 6.33
C VAL A 73 0.15 15.90 7.79
N LEU A 74 1.35 16.41 8.08
CA LEU A 74 1.77 16.70 9.46
C LEU A 74 1.31 18.07 9.99
N SER A 75 0.60 18.86 9.17
CA SER A 75 0.10 20.19 9.56
C SER A 75 -0.85 20.18 10.76
N GLY A 76 -1.55 19.07 11.00
CA GLY A 76 -2.47 18.89 12.13
C GLY A 76 -1.82 18.35 13.41
N VAL A 77 -0.53 17.99 13.39
CA VAL A 77 0.13 17.37 14.53
C VAL A 77 0.62 18.44 15.53
N PRO A 78 0.15 18.42 16.79
CA PRO A 78 0.53 19.44 17.76
C PRO A 78 2.02 19.35 18.12
N GLY A 79 2.67 20.51 18.15
CA GLY A 79 4.09 20.62 18.49
C GLY A 79 5.03 20.12 17.39
N VAL A 80 4.54 19.88 16.18
CA VAL A 80 5.35 19.60 14.98
C VAL A 80 5.23 20.77 14.01
N VAL A 81 6.37 21.25 13.51
CA VAL A 81 6.44 22.26 12.46
C VAL A 81 7.23 21.67 11.30
N VAL A 82 6.64 21.69 10.11
CA VAL A 82 7.28 21.22 8.88
C VAL A 82 7.29 22.35 7.87
N GLN A 83 8.48 22.77 7.43
CA GLN A 83 8.66 23.74 6.37
C GLN A 83 9.08 23.07 5.06
N ASN A 84 8.29 23.31 4.02
CA ASN A 84 8.63 22.92 2.66
C ASN A 84 9.53 23.96 2.01
N ARG A 85 10.75 23.56 1.63
CA ARG A 85 11.78 24.43 1.03
C ARG A 85 11.70 24.51 -0.49
N GLN A 86 10.69 23.89 -1.11
CA GLN A 86 10.50 23.79 -2.58
C GLN A 86 11.74 23.29 -3.33
N ASN A 87 12.61 22.55 -2.63
CA ASN A 87 13.80 21.93 -3.16
C ASN A 87 13.83 20.47 -2.70
N TYR A 88 13.33 19.59 -3.58
CA TYR A 88 13.22 18.16 -3.30
C TYR A 88 14.57 17.45 -3.15
N ALA A 89 15.70 18.10 -3.49
CA ALA A 89 17.02 17.53 -3.26
C ALA A 89 17.54 17.75 -1.81
N GLN A 90 16.88 18.60 -1.01
CA GLN A 90 17.29 18.95 0.36
C GLN A 90 16.25 18.59 1.43
N ASP A 91 15.20 17.86 1.04
CA ASP A 91 14.07 17.46 1.89
C ASP A 91 13.34 18.61 2.61
N LEU A 92 12.37 18.24 3.44
CA LEU A 92 11.59 19.14 4.28
C LEU A 92 12.33 19.43 5.59
N GLN A 93 12.22 20.66 6.09
CA GLN A 93 12.74 20.98 7.42
C GLN A 93 11.69 20.64 8.48
N ILE A 94 12.02 19.75 9.41
CA ILE A 94 11.12 19.29 10.47
C ILE A 94 11.67 19.71 11.84
N SER A 95 10.80 20.28 12.68
CA SER A 95 11.08 20.59 14.08
C SER A 95 9.97 20.03 14.97
N VAL A 96 10.35 19.39 16.06
CA VAL A 96 9.44 18.79 17.05
C VAL A 96 9.70 19.44 18.41
N ARG A 97 8.66 20.04 18.99
CA ARG A 97 8.70 20.78 20.25
C ARG A 97 9.86 21.79 20.32
N GLY A 98 10.12 22.48 19.21
CA GLY A 98 11.17 23.51 19.09
C GLY A 98 12.56 22.99 18.75
N PHE A 99 12.75 21.67 18.63
CA PHE A 99 14.03 21.06 18.27
C PHE A 99 13.97 20.48 16.85
N GLY A 100 14.82 21.01 15.96
CA GLY A 100 15.10 20.42 14.65
C GLY A 100 16.35 19.54 14.71
N ALA A 101 16.46 18.62 13.75
CA ALA A 101 17.73 17.94 13.53
C ALA A 101 18.77 18.97 13.01
N ARG A 102 20.01 18.90 13.50
CA ARG A 102 21.14 19.55 12.85
C ARG A 102 21.77 18.53 11.92
N ALA A 103 21.28 18.40 10.70
CA ALA A 103 21.94 17.57 9.72
C ALA A 103 23.04 18.40 9.03
N ALA A 104 24.11 17.75 8.58
CA ALA A 104 25.15 18.42 7.79
C ALA A 104 24.62 18.97 6.44
N PHE A 105 23.37 18.64 6.10
CA PHE A 105 22.63 19.06 4.91
C PHE A 105 21.46 20.03 5.23
N GLY A 106 21.31 20.47 6.50
CA GLY A 106 20.22 21.34 6.93
C GLY A 106 19.88 21.16 8.41
#